data_AF-A0A1I4RFF0-F1
#
_entry.id   AF-A0A1I4RFF0-F1
#
_cell.length_a   1.000
_cell.length_b   1.000
_cell.length_c   1.000
_cell.angle_alpha   90.00
_cell.angle_beta   90.00
_cell.angle_gamma   90.00
#
_symmetry.space_group_name_H-M   'P 1'
#
loop_
_entity.id
_entity.type
_entity.pdbx_description
1 polymer ?
#
loop_
_entity_poly.entity_id
_entity_poly.type
_entity_poly.pdbx_seq_one_letter_code
_entity_poly.pdbx_strand_id
1 'polypeptide(L)'
;MDRFAQFLHRQLDIDLELLRRARQDAETGTHHTCLITPIRGFRECELKTRLLTTHQHCGTGEGPCDELGESYPPEDERGCPTRALIGLPYTDRPGYAPRWRP
;
A
#
# COMPACT_ATOMS: atom_id res chain seq x y z
N MET A 1 -11.86 -6.04 -29.95
CA MET A 1 -11.71 -6.71 -28.64
C MET A 1 -10.98 -5.76 -27.71
N ASP A 2 -11.57 -5.43 -26.57
CA ASP A 2 -10.96 -4.56 -25.57
C ASP A 2 -9.94 -5.35 -24.74
N ARG A 3 -8.65 -5.10 -25.01
CA ARG A 3 -7.52 -5.77 -24.34
C ARG A 3 -7.50 -5.46 -22.84
N PHE A 4 -8.01 -4.30 -22.43
CA PHE A 4 -8.08 -3.92 -21.03
C PHE A 4 -9.18 -4.71 -20.30
N ALA A 5 -10.36 -4.84 -20.90
CA ALA A 5 -11.42 -5.68 -20.34
C ALA A 5 -11.01 -7.15 -20.19
N GLN A 6 -10.31 -7.72 -21.18
CA GLN A 6 -9.76 -9.08 -21.07
C GLN A 6 -8.72 -9.23 -19.96
N PHE A 7 -7.84 -8.25 -19.81
CA PHE A 7 -6.88 -8.21 -18.71
C PHE A 7 -7.59 -8.17 -17.36
N LEU A 8 -8.60 -7.30 -17.19
CA LEU A 8 -9.35 -7.19 -15.94
C LEU A 8 -10.07 -8.49 -15.58
N HIS A 9 -10.76 -9.13 -16.53
CA HIS A 9 -11.42 -10.42 -16.27
C HIS A 9 -10.42 -11.49 -15.83
N ARG A 10 -9.30 -11.63 -16.55
CA ARG A 10 -8.24 -12.56 -16.16
C ARG A 10 -7.70 -12.27 -14.77
N GLN A 11 -7.60 -11.00 -14.41
CA GLN A 11 -7.07 -10.60 -13.12
C GLN A 11 -8.03 -10.90 -11.98
N LEU A 12 -9.33 -10.67 -12.20
CA LEU A 12 -10.39 -11.03 -11.25
C LEU A 12 -10.44 -12.54 -11.00
N ASP A 13 -10.29 -13.36 -12.05
CA ASP A 13 -10.25 -14.82 -11.91
C ASP A 13 -9.07 -15.28 -11.03
N ILE A 14 -7.89 -14.68 -11.24
CA ILE A 14 -6.70 -14.94 -10.42
C ILE A 14 -6.94 -14.52 -8.97
N ASP A 15 -7.51 -13.33 -8.73
CA ASP A 15 -7.79 -12.84 -7.38
C ASP A 15 -8.81 -13.71 -6.65
N LEU A 16 -9.86 -14.17 -7.33
CA LEU A 16 -10.85 -15.09 -6.76
C LEU A 16 -10.22 -16.43 -6.37
N GLU A 17 -9.33 -16.97 -7.19
CA GLU A 17 -8.60 -18.20 -6.88
C GLU A 17 -7.67 -18.02 -5.69
N LEU A 18 -6.95 -16.90 -5.61
CA LEU A 18 -6.11 -16.54 -4.48
C LEU A 18 -6.92 -16.41 -3.17
N LEU A 19 -8.10 -15.79 -3.23
CA LEU A 19 -9.02 -15.68 -2.08
C LEU A 19 -9.58 -17.03 -1.64
N ARG A 20 -9.89 -17.93 -2.58
CA ARG A 20 -10.31 -19.31 -2.25
C ARG A 20 -9.21 -20.06 -1.50
N ARG A 21 -7.96 -19.96 -1.97
CA ARG A 21 -6.80 -20.56 -1.29
C ARG A 21 -6.59 -19.96 0.09
N ALA A 22 -6.71 -18.64 0.23
CA ALA A 22 -6.66 -17.95 1.52
C ALA A 22 -7.65 -18.52 2.54
N ARG A 23 -8.88 -18.74 2.08
CA ARG A 23 -9.95 -19.29 2.90
C ARG A 23 -9.65 -20.74 3.29
N GLN A 24 -9.23 -21.56 2.34
CA GLN A 24 -8.86 -22.95 2.61
C GLN A 24 -7.70 -23.04 3.61
N ASP A 25 -6.69 -22.19 3.46
CA ASP A 25 -5.57 -22.04 4.40
C ASP A 25 -6.07 -21.73 5.81
N ALA A 26 -6.97 -20.75 5.96
CA ALA A 26 -7.58 -20.41 7.25
C ALA A 26 -8.40 -21.56 7.86
N GLU A 27 -9.16 -22.30 7.05
CA GLU A 27 -9.96 -23.45 7.49
C GLU A 27 -9.11 -24.65 7.89
N THR A 28 -7.94 -24.83 7.26
CA THR A 28 -7.04 -26.00 7.47
C THR A 28 -5.91 -25.73 8.45
N GLY A 29 -5.69 -24.47 8.84
CA GLY A 29 -4.55 -24.07 9.67
C GLY A 29 -3.21 -24.09 8.90
N THR A 30 -3.25 -24.20 7.57
CA THR A 30 -2.06 -24.15 6.71
C THR A 30 -1.81 -22.71 6.26
N HIS A 31 -0.55 -22.31 6.07
CA HIS A 31 -0.18 -20.97 5.59
C HIS A 31 0.63 -21.09 4.30
N HIS A 32 -0.03 -21.14 3.14
CA HIS A 32 0.69 -21.41 1.91
C HIS A 32 1.45 -20.21 1.36
N THR A 33 0.99 -18.96 1.40
CA THR A 33 1.84 -17.79 1.13
C THR A 33 1.16 -16.44 1.32
N CYS A 34 2.00 -15.40 1.41
CA CYS A 34 1.66 -13.98 1.37
C CYS A 34 0.90 -13.60 0.07
N LEU A 35 -0.41 -13.41 0.17
CA LEU A 35 -1.22 -12.98 -0.98
C LEU A 35 -0.94 -11.51 -1.30
N ILE A 36 -0.10 -11.25 -2.30
CA ILE A 36 -0.13 -9.96 -2.99
C ILE A 36 -1.23 -10.10 -4.05
N THR A 37 -2.43 -9.66 -3.70
CA THR A 37 -3.50 -9.55 -4.69
C THR A 37 -3.18 -8.38 -5.62
N PRO A 38 -3.40 -8.50 -6.93
CA PRO A 38 -3.42 -7.38 -7.87
C PRO A 38 -4.15 -6.14 -7.38
N ILE A 39 -5.27 -6.30 -6.65
CA ILE A 39 -5.94 -5.17 -5.98
C ILE A 39 -4.99 -4.43 -5.01
N ARG A 40 -4.23 -5.16 -4.19
CA ARG A 40 -3.20 -4.57 -3.32
C ARG A 40 -2.12 -3.88 -4.16
N GLY A 41 -1.66 -4.51 -5.24
CA GLY A 41 -0.70 -3.91 -6.18
C GLY A 41 -1.20 -2.59 -6.79
N PHE A 42 -2.45 -2.53 -7.25
CA PHE A 42 -3.05 -1.30 -7.76
C PHE A 42 -3.15 -0.22 -6.68
N ARG A 43 -3.57 -0.58 -5.46
CA ARG A 43 -3.60 0.36 -4.33
C ARG A 43 -2.21 0.88 -3.97
N GLU A 44 -1.18 0.03 -4.01
CA GLU A 44 0.19 0.49 -3.83
C GLU A 44 0.61 1.48 -4.91
N CYS A 45 0.33 1.19 -6.18
CA CYS A 45 0.65 2.09 -7.29
C CYS A 45 -0.06 3.44 -7.14
N GLU A 46 -1.36 3.44 -6.85
CA GLU A 46 -2.15 4.66 -6.63
C GLU A 46 -1.56 5.53 -5.51
N LEU A 47 -1.25 4.93 -4.36
CA LEU A 47 -0.71 5.65 -3.21
C LEU A 47 0.72 6.14 -3.46
N LYS A 48 1.54 5.36 -4.17
CA LYS A 48 2.89 5.78 -4.60
C LYS A 48 2.80 6.96 -5.58
N THR A 49 1.91 6.92 -6.57
CA THR A 49 1.70 8.03 -7.50
C THR A 49 1.24 9.29 -6.78
N ARG A 50 0.30 9.16 -5.83
CA ARG A 50 -0.14 10.29 -5.00
C ARG A 50 1.03 10.88 -4.21
N LEU A 51 1.87 10.03 -3.59
CA LEU A 51 3.04 10.47 -2.84
C LEU A 51 4.04 11.21 -3.75
N LEU A 52 4.39 10.65 -4.91
CA LEU A 52 5.28 11.31 -5.86
C LEU A 52 4.74 12.68 -6.32
N THR A 53 3.42 12.77 -6.56
CA THR A 53 2.78 14.03 -6.96
C THR A 53 2.79 15.05 -5.84
N THR A 54 2.46 14.65 -4.60
CA THR A 54 2.48 15.53 -3.43
C THR A 54 3.89 16.04 -3.11
N HIS A 55 4.92 15.25 -3.39
CA HIS A 55 6.33 15.55 -3.05
C HIS A 55 7.15 16.11 -4.22
N GLN A 56 6.54 16.38 -5.36
CA GLN A 56 7.27 16.80 -6.57
C GLN A 56 8.05 18.11 -6.41
N HIS A 57 7.70 18.94 -5.42
CA HIS A 57 8.35 20.22 -5.12
C HIS A 57 9.15 20.21 -3.80
N CYS A 58 9.28 19.06 -3.12
CA CYS A 58 10.09 19.00 -1.90
C CYS A 58 11.57 19.29 -2.20
N GLY A 59 12.22 20.05 -1.32
CA GLY A 59 13.58 20.54 -1.52
C GLY A 59 13.68 21.84 -2.32
N THR A 60 12.55 22.45 -2.69
CA THR A 60 12.50 23.74 -3.41
C THR A 60 12.10 24.92 -2.51
N GLY A 61 11.62 24.64 -1.30
CA GLY A 61 11.07 25.64 -0.38
C GLY A 61 9.54 25.75 -0.44
N GLU A 62 8.89 25.05 -1.36
CA GLU A 62 7.44 25.09 -1.59
C GLU A 62 6.77 23.72 -1.36
N GLY A 63 7.54 22.69 -1.01
CA GLY A 63 7.04 21.35 -0.79
C GLY A 63 6.52 21.13 0.63
N PRO A 64 5.64 20.13 0.83
CA PRO A 64 5.10 19.81 2.16
C PRO A 64 6.18 19.35 3.17
N CYS A 65 7.34 18.90 2.72
CA CYS A 65 8.48 18.61 3.60
C CYS A 65 9.29 19.86 3.96
N ASP A 66 9.21 20.93 3.16
CA ASP A 66 9.98 22.15 3.38
C ASP A 66 9.38 22.99 4.52
N GLU A 67 8.05 22.92 4.70
CA GLU A 67 7.34 23.54 5.84
C GLU A 67 7.60 22.85 7.19
N LEU A 68 7.96 21.56 7.17
CA LEU A 68 8.17 20.76 8.39
C LEU A 68 9.55 20.96 9.03
N GLY A 69 10.52 21.54 8.30
CA GLY A 69 11.90 21.76 8.77
C GLY A 69 12.67 20.48 9.16
N GLU A 70 13.82 20.63 9.83
CA GLU A 70 14.59 19.51 10.45
C GLU A 70 13.93 18.96 11.72
N SER A 71 12.81 19.53 12.18
CA SER A 71 12.13 19.17 13.41
C SER A 71 11.30 17.89 13.27
N TYR A 72 11.98 16.78 13.05
CA TYR A 72 11.49 15.48 13.52
C TYR A 72 11.95 15.31 14.96
N PRO A 73 11.03 15.13 15.93
CA PRO A 73 11.44 14.59 17.22
C PRO A 73 12.15 13.26 16.94
N PRO A 74 13.34 13.01 17.49
CA PRO A 74 14.06 11.75 17.27
C PRO A 74 13.23 10.52 17.69
N GLU A 75 12.23 10.71 18.56
CA GLU A 75 11.24 9.70 18.95
C GLU A 75 10.03 9.55 18.01
N ASP A 76 9.77 10.48 17.11
CA ASP A 76 8.71 10.38 16.10
C ASP A 76 9.29 9.83 14.78
N GLU A 77 9.65 8.55 14.81
CA GLU A 77 10.18 7.76 13.67
C GLU A 77 9.29 7.77 12.40
N ARG A 78 8.13 8.45 12.45
CA ARG A 78 7.13 8.48 11.38
C ARG A 78 7.63 9.14 10.10
N GLY A 79 8.59 10.06 10.18
CA GLY A 79 9.01 10.85 9.01
C GLY A 79 7.82 11.64 8.43
N CYS A 80 7.90 12.04 7.15
CA CYS A 80 6.83 12.82 6.49
C CYS A 80 5.44 12.21 6.77
N PRO A 81 4.41 12.97 7.20
CA PRO A 81 3.08 12.42 7.51
C PRO A 81 2.48 11.59 6.36
N THR A 82 2.78 11.97 5.13
CA THR A 82 2.33 11.24 3.92
C THR A 82 3.01 9.87 3.72
N ARG A 83 4.11 9.57 4.42
CA ARG A 83 4.79 8.26 4.40
C ARG A 83 3.89 7.16 4.93
N ALA A 84 2.94 7.48 5.83
CA ALA A 84 1.92 6.56 6.32
C ALA A 84 1.08 5.96 5.18
N LEU A 85 0.95 6.64 4.04
CA LEU A 85 0.24 6.12 2.86
C LEU A 85 0.85 4.82 2.33
N ILE A 86 2.17 4.61 2.47
CA ILE A 86 2.85 3.38 2.00
C ILE A 86 2.39 2.15 2.81
N GLY A 87 2.02 2.35 4.08
CA GLY A 87 1.56 1.28 4.96
C GLY A 87 0.10 0.87 4.75
N LEU A 88 -0.74 1.74 4.20
CA LEU A 88 -2.19 1.51 4.08
C LEU A 88 -2.58 0.21 3.35
N PRO A 89 -1.91 -0.21 2.27
CA PRO A 89 -2.22 -1.50 1.62
C PRO A 89 -1.93 -2.73 2.48
N TYR A 90 -1.32 -2.56 3.65
CA TYR A 90 -0.86 -3.64 4.54
C TYR A 90 -1.53 -3.65 5.90
N THR A 91 -2.61 -2.89 6.10
CA THR A 91 -3.32 -2.78 7.40
C THR A 91 -3.85 -4.10 7.93
N ASP A 92 -3.99 -5.11 7.07
CA ASP A 92 -4.46 -6.46 7.37
C ASP A 92 -3.32 -7.43 7.74
N ARG A 93 -2.06 -6.99 7.68
CA ARG A 93 -0.90 -7.85 7.98
C ARG A 93 -0.66 -7.95 9.49
N PRO A 94 -0.30 -9.14 10.01
CA PRO A 94 -0.04 -9.33 11.45
C PRO A 94 1.03 -8.42 12.03
N GLY A 95 1.99 -7.96 11.22
CA GLY A 95 3.05 -7.04 11.62
C GLY A 95 2.70 -5.55 11.47
N TYR A 96 1.49 -5.21 11.06
CA TYR A 96 1.07 -3.82 10.87
C TYR A 96 0.86 -3.13 12.23
N ALA A 97 1.63 -2.08 12.51
CA ALA A 97 1.47 -1.31 13.73
C ALA A 97 0.40 -0.21 13.55
N PRO A 98 -0.59 -0.07 14.46
CA PRO A 98 -1.61 0.98 14.37
C PRO A 98 -1.05 2.41 14.29
N ARG A 99 0.14 2.63 14.86
CA ARG A 99 0.87 3.92 14.78
C ARG A 99 1.27 4.33 13.36
N TRP A 100 1.18 3.43 12.38
CA TRP A 100 1.45 3.69 10.96
C TRP A 100 0.21 4.19 10.19
N ARG A 101 -0.93 4.37 10.85
CA ARG A 101 -2.09 5.01 10.23
C ARG A 101 -1.86 6.53 10.13
N PRO A 102 -2.28 7.17 9.01
CA PRO A 102 -2.27 8.62 8.88
C PRO A 102 -3.09 9.32 9.96
#